data_AF-A0A7V7N190-F1
#
_entry.id   AF-A0A7V7N190-F1
#
_cell.length_a   1.000
_cell.length_b   1.000
_cell.length_c   1.000
_cell.angle_alpha   90.00
_cell.angle_beta   90.00
_cell.angle_gamma   90.00
#
_symmetry.space_group_name_H-M   'P 1'
#
loop_
_entity.id
_entity.type
_entity.pdbx_description
1 polymer ?
#
loop_
_entity_poly.entity_id
_entity_poly.type
_entity_poly.pdbx_seq_one_letter_code
_entity_poly.pdbx_strand_id
1 'polypeptide(L)'
;MALVSQMQGISLQGTFNTVRISTVAKGALVAATATAVYVVANRAAEQKWTMAMVHSSPNVKSESDRVAYEGNRQEYKNRCGEKFPGGGSQCDKWRWELRRNRDCADMREEFSSRWYNGTDGTHQQAIDEMRRAAEKLESKINRICGR
;
A
#
# COMPACT_ATOMS: atom_id res chain seq x y z
N MET A 1 -25.88 48.86 19.26
CA MET A 1 -27.28 48.46 19.55
C MET A 1 -28.03 48.35 18.23
N ALA A 2 -29.08 47.52 18.21
CA ALA A 2 -29.92 47.09 17.08
C ALA A 2 -29.44 45.80 16.40
N LEU A 3 -30.26 44.77 16.16
CA LEU A 3 -31.66 44.48 16.51
C LEU A 3 -31.81 42.95 16.41
N VAL A 4 -32.43 42.34 17.42
CA VAL A 4 -32.88 40.94 17.41
C VAL A 4 -34.19 40.87 16.62
N SER A 5 -34.37 39.87 15.75
CA SER A 5 -35.72 39.42 15.43
C SER A 5 -35.77 37.93 15.13
N GLN A 6 -36.74 37.29 15.76
CA GLN A 6 -36.86 35.85 15.97
C GLN A 6 -37.66 35.21 14.84
N MET A 7 -37.28 33.99 14.47
CA MET A 7 -38.04 33.12 13.58
C MET A 7 -39.28 32.63 14.33
N GLN A 8 -40.48 32.93 13.80
CA GLN A 8 -41.67 32.15 14.09
C GLN A 8 -42.56 32.08 12.85
N GLY A 9 -42.95 30.85 12.52
CA GLY A 9 -44.17 30.58 11.79
C GLY A 9 -44.09 29.31 10.95
N ILE A 10 -45.11 28.47 10.84
CA ILE A 10 -46.46 28.40 11.40
C ILE A 10 -46.80 26.90 11.30
N SER A 11 -47.35 26.31 12.37
CA SER A 11 -48.06 25.03 12.31
C SER A 11 -49.54 25.35 12.12
N LEU A 12 -50.23 24.73 11.16
CA LEU A 12 -51.68 24.51 11.19
C LEU A 12 -52.06 23.35 10.24
N GLN A 13 -52.85 22.44 10.80
CA GLN A 13 -53.41 21.21 10.22
C GLN A 13 -54.53 21.52 9.20
N GLY A 14 -54.74 20.66 8.21
CA GLY A 14 -55.89 20.78 7.30
C GLY A 14 -56.04 19.66 6.25
N THR A 15 -56.83 18.65 6.61
CA THR A 15 -57.74 17.81 5.79
C THR A 15 -57.32 17.34 4.38
N PHE A 16 -57.22 16.03 4.24
CA PHE A 16 -57.18 15.28 2.98
C PHE A 16 -58.36 15.64 2.07
N ASN A 17 -58.05 16.11 0.86
CA ASN A 17 -58.90 15.90 -0.30
C ASN A 17 -58.01 15.52 -1.49
N THR A 18 -58.43 14.45 -2.15
CA THR A 18 -57.77 13.70 -3.20
C THR A 18 -57.46 14.56 -4.43
N VAL A 19 -56.22 15.04 -4.51
CA VAL A 19 -55.67 15.53 -5.78
C VAL A 19 -55.20 14.30 -6.57
N ARG A 20 -55.89 14.01 -7.69
CA ARG A 20 -55.38 13.09 -8.71
C ARG A 20 -54.09 13.69 -9.27
N ILE A 21 -52.95 13.20 -8.78
CA ILE A 21 -51.61 13.54 -9.28
C ILE A 21 -51.39 12.75 -10.57
N SER A 22 -51.96 13.22 -11.67
CA SER A 22 -51.47 12.90 -13.00
C SER A 22 -50.49 14.01 -13.40
N THR A 23 -49.22 13.61 -13.54
CA THR A 23 -48.26 14.18 -14.50
C THR A 23 -47.27 15.28 -14.06
N VAL A 24 -47.07 15.57 -12.76
CA VAL A 24 -45.96 16.49 -12.35
C VAL A 24 -45.07 15.98 -11.20
N ALA A 25 -45.37 14.82 -10.60
CA ALA A 25 -44.60 14.29 -9.46
C ALA A 25 -43.39 13.39 -9.83
N LYS A 26 -43.03 13.25 -11.12
CA LYS A 26 -41.87 12.43 -11.52
C LYS A 26 -40.56 13.23 -11.69
N GLY A 27 -40.63 14.54 -11.88
CA GLY A 27 -39.43 15.35 -12.17
C GLY A 27 -38.60 15.70 -10.93
N ALA A 28 -39.25 15.98 -9.80
CA ALA A 28 -38.56 16.52 -8.62
C ALA A 28 -37.94 15.43 -7.71
N LEU A 29 -38.42 14.17 -7.76
CA LEU A 29 -37.89 13.11 -6.89
C LEU A 29 -36.60 12.46 -7.43
N VAL A 30 -36.39 12.53 -8.75
CA VAL A 30 -35.22 11.93 -9.42
C VAL A 30 -33.97 12.80 -9.27
N ALA A 31 -34.13 14.12 -9.15
CA ALA A 31 -32.99 15.04 -9.05
C ALA A 31 -32.27 14.96 -7.70
N ALA A 32 -33.01 14.85 -6.58
CA ALA A 32 -32.42 14.79 -5.23
C ALA A 32 -31.79 13.42 -4.90
N THR A 33 -32.36 12.33 -5.42
CA THR A 33 -31.78 10.98 -5.27
C THR A 33 -30.54 10.81 -6.14
N ALA A 34 -30.51 11.38 -7.34
CA ALA A 34 -29.35 11.30 -8.23
C ALA A 34 -28.12 12.06 -7.68
N THR A 35 -28.29 13.23 -7.06
CA THR A 35 -27.15 13.96 -6.46
C THR A 35 -26.58 13.26 -5.22
N ALA A 36 -27.42 12.68 -4.36
CA ALA A 36 -26.95 11.91 -3.20
C ALA A 36 -26.17 10.66 -3.62
N VAL A 37 -26.62 9.95 -4.66
CA VAL A 37 -25.89 8.78 -5.21
C VAL A 37 -24.57 9.23 -5.85
N TYR A 38 -24.54 10.36 -6.57
CA TYR A 38 -23.30 10.85 -7.20
C TYR A 38 -22.23 11.28 -6.18
N VAL A 39 -22.62 11.95 -5.10
CA VAL A 39 -21.68 12.37 -4.04
C VAL A 39 -21.20 11.19 -3.19
N VAL A 40 -22.03 10.16 -2.97
CA VAL A 40 -21.62 8.95 -2.22
C VAL A 40 -20.79 7.98 -3.08
N ALA A 41 -21.11 7.84 -4.37
CA ALA A 41 -20.31 7.03 -5.29
C ALA A 41 -18.90 7.61 -5.52
N ASN A 42 -18.74 8.94 -5.51
CA ASN A 42 -17.43 9.57 -5.61
C ASN A 42 -16.61 9.49 -4.31
N ARG A 43 -17.24 9.39 -3.13
CA ARG A 43 -16.52 9.13 -1.87
C ARG A 43 -15.93 7.72 -1.80
N ALA A 44 -16.53 6.73 -2.44
CA ALA A 44 -15.99 5.38 -2.52
C ALA A 44 -14.73 5.30 -3.42
N ALA A 45 -14.53 6.25 -4.34
CA ALA A 45 -13.30 6.38 -5.12
C ALA A 45 -12.18 7.10 -4.33
N GLU A 46 -12.53 8.08 -3.48
CA GLU A 46 -11.57 8.75 -2.59
C GLU A 46 -11.13 7.85 -1.41
N GLN A 47 -12.02 6.99 -0.89
CA GLN A 47 -11.67 6.06 0.19
C GLN A 47 -10.74 4.91 -0.23
N LYS A 48 -10.64 4.62 -1.54
CA LYS A 48 -9.67 3.62 -2.04
C LYS A 48 -8.23 4.05 -1.85
N TRP A 49 -7.96 5.36 -1.77
CA TRP A 49 -6.63 5.89 -1.47
C TRP A 49 -6.34 5.95 0.03
N THR A 50 -7.36 6.08 0.89
CA THR A 50 -7.18 6.15 2.34
C THR A 50 -7.16 4.79 3.04
N MET A 51 -7.61 3.71 2.37
CA MET A 51 -7.54 2.34 2.90
C MET A 51 -6.37 1.52 2.36
N ALA A 52 -5.54 2.10 1.49
CA ALA A 52 -4.14 1.77 1.52
C ALA A 52 -3.57 2.37 2.82
N MET A 53 -3.79 1.70 3.96
CA MET A 53 -2.76 1.67 4.99
C MET A 53 -1.55 1.02 4.33
N VAL A 54 -0.84 1.84 3.56
CA VAL A 54 0.56 1.69 3.23
C VAL A 54 1.18 1.23 4.54
N HIS A 55 1.96 0.15 4.51
CA HIS A 55 3.00 -0.05 5.51
C HIS A 55 3.96 1.14 5.40
N SER A 56 3.50 2.34 5.79
CA SER A 56 4.24 3.57 5.72
C SER A 56 5.26 3.42 6.82
N SER A 57 6.49 3.18 6.40
CA SER A 57 7.63 3.17 7.30
C SER A 57 7.56 4.39 8.22
N PRO A 58 7.89 4.25 9.52
CA PRO A 58 7.86 5.37 10.47
C PRO A 58 8.79 6.53 10.06
N ASN A 59 9.74 6.29 9.15
CA ASN A 59 10.73 7.25 8.71
C ASN A 59 10.38 7.95 7.38
N VAL A 60 9.25 7.62 6.75
CA VAL A 60 8.76 8.34 5.57
C VAL A 60 7.96 9.57 6.01
N LYS A 61 8.53 10.78 5.87
CA LYS A 61 7.93 12.04 6.36
C LYS A 61 7.62 13.05 5.26
N SER A 62 8.14 12.83 4.06
CA SER A 62 8.02 13.74 2.92
C SER A 62 7.82 12.99 1.61
N GLU A 63 7.44 13.72 0.56
CA GLU A 63 7.36 13.16 -0.80
C GLU A 63 8.72 12.65 -1.28
N SER A 64 9.79 13.39 -1.00
CA SER A 64 11.16 12.95 -1.30
C SER A 64 11.52 11.65 -0.57
N ASP A 65 11.08 11.49 0.68
CA ASP A 65 11.31 10.23 1.42
C ASP A 65 10.53 9.08 0.80
N ARG A 66 9.31 9.33 0.32
CA ARG A 66 8.50 8.32 -0.37
C ARG A 66 9.19 7.82 -1.64
N VAL A 67 9.73 8.75 -2.44
CA VAL A 67 10.50 8.40 -3.65
C VAL A 67 11.74 7.59 -3.28
N ALA A 68 12.49 8.01 -2.26
CA ALA A 68 13.68 7.28 -1.79
C ALA A 68 13.35 5.89 -1.22
N TYR A 69 12.26 5.79 -0.45
CA TYR A 69 11.76 4.53 0.11
C TYR A 69 11.44 3.53 -0.99
N GLU A 70 10.64 3.93 -1.98
CA GLU A 70 10.29 3.05 -3.10
C GLU A 70 11.52 2.70 -3.96
N GLY A 71 12.45 3.65 -4.13
CA GLY A 71 13.73 3.42 -4.80
C GLY A 71 14.55 2.32 -4.13
N ASN A 72 14.85 2.46 -2.83
CA ASN A 72 15.60 1.44 -2.08
C ASN A 72 14.85 0.11 -2.01
N ARG A 73 13.53 0.17 -1.88
CA ARG A 73 12.69 -1.04 -1.87
C ARG A 73 12.79 -1.81 -3.17
N GLN A 74 12.74 -1.10 -4.30
CA GLN A 74 12.85 -1.70 -5.62
C GLN A 74 14.27 -2.25 -5.84
N GLU A 75 15.30 -1.55 -5.36
CA GLU A 75 16.70 -1.93 -5.49
C GLU A 75 16.99 -3.31 -4.88
N TYR A 76 16.68 -3.51 -3.58
CA TYR A 76 16.90 -4.82 -2.96
C TYR A 76 16.01 -5.89 -3.60
N LYS A 77 14.77 -5.55 -3.99
CA LYS A 77 13.88 -6.51 -4.65
C LYS A 77 14.43 -6.99 -5.98
N ASN A 78 15.01 -6.09 -6.76
CA ASN A 78 15.67 -6.42 -8.01
C ASN A 78 16.82 -7.39 -7.75
N ARG A 79 17.74 -7.06 -6.83
CA ARG A 79 18.88 -7.93 -6.49
C ARG A 79 18.43 -9.31 -6.00
N CYS A 80 17.46 -9.36 -5.08
CA CYS A 80 16.89 -10.61 -4.57
C CYS A 80 16.18 -11.43 -5.64
N GLY A 81 15.56 -10.78 -6.61
CA GLY A 81 14.78 -11.38 -7.71
C GLY A 81 15.61 -11.77 -8.93
N GLU A 82 16.90 -11.39 -8.98
CA GLU A 82 17.79 -11.77 -10.05
C GLU A 82 17.85 -13.29 -10.19
N LYS A 83 17.99 -13.72 -11.45
CA LYS A 83 18.21 -15.11 -11.83
C LYS A 83 19.64 -15.26 -12.32
N PHE A 84 20.20 -16.45 -12.11
CA PHE A 84 21.49 -16.80 -12.69
C PHE A 84 21.44 -16.57 -14.21
N PRO A 85 22.36 -15.78 -14.79
CA PRO A 85 22.31 -15.40 -16.21
C PRO A 85 22.48 -16.57 -17.19
N GLY A 86 22.78 -17.76 -16.68
CA GLY A 86 23.02 -18.95 -17.49
C GLY A 86 24.48 -19.05 -17.94
N GLY A 87 24.80 -20.16 -18.62
CA GLY A 87 26.17 -20.54 -18.93
C GLY A 87 26.94 -21.04 -17.70
N GLY A 88 28.08 -21.68 -17.93
CA GLY A 88 28.96 -22.17 -16.87
C GLY A 88 28.50 -23.47 -16.20
N SER A 89 29.23 -23.84 -15.15
CA SER A 89 29.02 -25.06 -14.37
C SER A 89 27.97 -24.87 -13.27
N GLN A 90 27.52 -25.99 -12.69
CA GLN A 90 26.68 -25.96 -11.50
C GLN A 90 27.33 -25.23 -10.31
N CYS A 91 28.67 -25.26 -10.23
CA CYS A 91 29.44 -24.54 -9.22
C CYS A 91 29.39 -23.02 -9.43
N ASP A 92 29.41 -22.56 -10.69
CA ASP A 92 29.29 -21.14 -11.02
C ASP A 92 27.91 -20.62 -10.63
N LYS A 93 26.86 -21.41 -10.90
CA LYS A 93 25.51 -21.13 -10.44
C LYS A 93 25.44 -21.01 -8.91
N TRP A 94 25.99 -21.97 -8.15
CA TRP A 94 25.95 -21.89 -6.69
C TRP A 94 26.75 -20.71 -6.14
N ARG A 95 27.93 -20.41 -6.70
CA ARG A 95 28.72 -19.23 -6.30
C ARG A 95 27.97 -17.92 -6.59
N TRP A 96 27.26 -17.86 -7.71
CA TRP A 96 26.41 -16.73 -8.05
C TRP A 96 25.22 -16.58 -7.08
N GLU A 97 24.51 -17.68 -6.79
CA GLU A 97 23.39 -17.71 -5.84
C GLU A 97 23.84 -17.34 -4.42
N LEU A 98 25.04 -17.79 -4.01
CA LEU A 98 25.65 -17.42 -2.73
C LEU A 98 25.83 -15.90 -2.62
N ARG A 99 26.46 -15.28 -3.62
CA ARG A 99 26.63 -13.82 -3.65
C ARG A 99 25.28 -13.11 -3.62
N ARG A 100 24.31 -13.56 -4.43
CA ARG A 100 22.96 -12.99 -4.46
C ARG A 100 22.27 -13.05 -3.10
N ASN A 101 22.35 -14.18 -2.40
CA ASN A 101 21.70 -14.32 -1.10
C ASN A 101 22.34 -13.43 -0.03
N ARG A 102 23.68 -13.27 -0.05
CA ARG A 102 24.38 -12.34 0.84
C ARG A 102 23.97 -10.90 0.56
N ASP A 103 24.10 -10.44 -0.68
CA ASP A 103 23.72 -9.08 -1.07
C ASP A 103 22.24 -8.80 -0.76
N CYS A 104 21.35 -9.75 -1.05
CA CYS A 104 19.92 -9.61 -0.73
C CYS A 104 19.64 -9.47 0.78
N ALA A 105 20.38 -10.19 1.63
CA ALA A 105 20.24 -10.07 3.08
C ALA A 105 20.75 -8.70 3.57
N ASP A 106 21.92 -8.29 3.11
CA ASP A 106 22.56 -7.04 3.52
C ASP A 106 21.72 -5.82 3.08
N MET A 107 21.26 -5.79 1.83
CA MET A 107 20.40 -4.71 1.33
C MET A 107 19.04 -4.65 2.04
N ARG A 108 18.49 -5.79 2.48
CA ARG A 108 17.26 -5.82 3.29
C ARG A 108 17.49 -5.29 4.70
N GLU A 109 18.62 -5.62 5.30
CA GLU A 109 19.02 -5.10 6.61
C GLU A 109 19.23 -3.60 6.56
N GLU A 110 19.91 -3.08 5.54
CA GLU A 110 20.08 -1.65 5.29
C GLU A 110 18.74 -0.94 5.08
N PHE A 111 17.86 -1.51 4.24
CA PHE A 111 16.53 -0.98 4.01
C PHE A 111 15.72 -0.91 5.32
N SER A 112 15.72 -1.99 6.10
CA SER A 112 14.97 -2.01 7.34
C SER A 112 15.54 -1.03 8.36
N SER A 113 16.88 -1.01 8.53
CA SER A 113 17.56 -0.06 9.41
C SER A 113 17.17 1.38 9.08
N ARG A 114 17.22 1.75 7.80
CA ARG A 114 16.90 3.10 7.33
C ARG A 114 15.43 3.47 7.54
N TRP A 115 14.51 2.56 7.23
CA TRP A 115 13.10 2.91 7.11
C TRP A 115 12.26 2.49 8.33
N TYR A 116 12.70 1.52 9.14
CA TYR A 116 11.91 0.96 10.23
C TYR A 116 12.59 1.08 11.60
N ASN A 117 13.64 1.92 11.73
CA ASN A 117 14.45 2.08 12.95
C ASN A 117 15.03 0.75 13.46
N GLY A 118 15.49 -0.09 12.53
CA GLY A 118 15.96 -1.45 12.78
C GLY A 118 15.19 -2.47 11.95
N THR A 119 15.36 -3.74 12.25
CA THR A 119 14.62 -4.81 11.58
C THR A 119 13.22 -4.95 12.15
N ASP A 120 12.19 -4.86 11.30
CA ASP A 120 10.86 -5.34 11.69
C ASP A 120 10.81 -6.87 11.61
N GLY A 121 9.83 -7.49 12.27
CA GLY A 121 9.77 -8.96 12.34
C GLY A 121 9.68 -9.66 10.98
N THR A 122 9.08 -9.00 9.98
CA THR A 122 8.94 -9.57 8.63
C THR A 122 10.23 -9.51 7.84
N HIS A 123 10.96 -8.38 7.92
CA HIS A 123 12.25 -8.22 7.29
C HIS A 123 13.30 -9.10 7.96
N GLN A 124 13.28 -9.21 9.30
CA GLN A 124 14.23 -10.05 10.03
C GLN A 124 14.11 -11.53 9.62
N GLN A 125 12.89 -12.06 9.54
CA GLN A 125 12.69 -13.45 9.12
C GLN A 125 13.28 -13.69 7.73
N ALA A 126 13.01 -12.80 6.78
CA ALA A 126 13.54 -12.93 5.41
C ALA A 126 15.07 -12.82 5.37
N ILE A 127 15.67 -11.95 6.18
CA ILE A 127 17.13 -11.81 6.31
C ILE A 127 17.73 -13.12 6.85
N ASP A 128 17.16 -13.68 7.91
CA ASP A 128 17.64 -14.92 8.51
C ASP A 128 17.53 -16.11 7.56
N GLU A 129 16.42 -16.22 6.82
CA GLU A 129 16.23 -17.25 5.80
C GLU A 129 17.30 -17.16 4.70
N MET A 130 17.62 -15.95 4.23
CA MET A 130 18.65 -15.72 3.23
C MET A 130 20.06 -16.05 3.75
N ARG A 131 20.37 -15.66 5.00
CA ARG A 131 21.66 -15.98 5.65
C ARG A 131 21.84 -17.50 5.80
N ARG A 132 20.81 -18.21 6.28
CA ARG A 132 20.84 -19.69 6.37
C ARG A 132 20.98 -20.35 4.99
N ALA A 133 20.33 -19.81 3.96
CA ALA A 133 20.47 -20.32 2.60
C ALA A 133 21.89 -20.11 2.05
N ALA A 134 22.51 -18.96 2.35
CA ALA A 134 23.89 -18.66 1.99
C ALA A 134 24.87 -19.63 2.68
N GLU A 135 24.75 -19.88 3.99
CA GLU A 135 25.59 -20.83 4.72
C GLU A 135 25.51 -22.26 4.14
N LYS A 136 24.30 -22.71 3.81
CA LYS A 136 24.08 -24.02 3.17
C LYS A 136 24.74 -24.10 1.80
N LEU A 137 24.64 -23.04 1.00
CA LEU A 137 25.29 -22.97 -0.31
C LEU A 137 26.81 -22.95 -0.18
N GLU A 138 27.35 -22.17 0.73
CA GLU A 138 28.79 -22.09 0.99
C GLU A 138 29.36 -23.46 1.42
N SER A 139 28.70 -24.14 2.36
CA SER A 139 29.07 -25.50 2.75
C SER A 139 29.04 -26.46 1.56
N LYS A 140 28.01 -26.36 0.71
CA LYS A 140 27.87 -27.20 -0.50
C LYS A 140 28.96 -26.93 -1.52
N ILE A 141 29.31 -25.67 -1.76
CA ILE A 141 30.39 -25.24 -2.65
C ILE A 141 31.71 -25.80 -2.14
N ASN A 142 32.02 -25.60 -0.86
CA ASN A 142 33.27 -26.08 -0.26
C ASN A 142 33.44 -27.60 -0.38
N ARG A 143 32.34 -28.36 -0.27
CA ARG A 143 32.38 -29.83 -0.38
C ARG A 143 32.49 -30.34 -1.83
N ILE A 144 31.85 -29.69 -2.78
CA ILE A 144 31.69 -30.23 -4.15
C ILE A 144 32.59 -29.53 -5.16
N CYS A 145 32.77 -28.23 -5.02
CA CYS A 145 33.41 -27.37 -6.03
C CYS A 145 34.86 -26.99 -5.68
N GLY A 146 35.31 -27.29 -4.45
CA GLY A 146 36.49 -26.66 -3.87
C GLY A 146 36.24 -25.18 -3.53
N ARG A 147 37.24 -24.52 -2.92
CA ARG A 147 37.19 -23.06 -2.68
C ARG A 147 37.15 -22.34 -4.03
#